data_AF-A0A7I7U7H4-F1
#
_entry.id   AF-A0A7I7U7H4-F1
#
_cell.length_a   1.000
_cell.length_b   1.000
_cell.length_c   1.000
_cell.angle_alpha   90.00
_cell.angle_beta   90.00
_cell.angle_gamma   90.00
#
_symmetry.space_group_name_H-M   'P 1'
#
loop_
_entity.id
_entity.type
_entity.pdbx_description
1 polymer ?
#
loop_
_entity_poly.entity_id
_entity_poly.type
_entity_poly.pdbx_seq_one_letter_code
_entity_poly.pdbx_strand_id
1 'polypeptide(L)' 'MAVLDPQLRVKGVTGLRVVDASAMPKLPAVNPNITVMTMAEKCADLIRTA' A
#
# COMPACT_ATOMS: atom_id res chain seq x y z
N MET A 1 -15.17 1.19 5.22
CA MET A 1 -14.49 2.36 4.62
C MET A 1 -13.00 2.10 4.58
N ALA A 2 -12.31 2.36 3.46
CA ALA A 2 -10.85 2.19 3.36
C ALA A 2 -10.11 3.50 3.62
N VAL A 3 -9.01 3.46 4.37
CA VAL A 3 -8.18 4.63 4.74
C VAL A 3 -7.32 5.12 3.57
N LEU A 4 -6.92 4.22 2.68
CA LEU A 4 -6.10 4.50 1.50
C LEU A 4 -6.93 4.56 0.22
N ASP A 5 -6.42 5.27 -0.79
CA ASP A 5 -6.88 5.18 -2.18
C ASP A 5 -6.12 4.08 -2.97
N PRO A 6 -6.51 3.78 -4.23
CA PRO A 6 -5.80 2.78 -5.05
C PRO A 6 -4.34 3.10 -5.37
N GLN A 7 -3.89 4.33 -5.10
CA GLN A 7 -2.51 4.78 -5.27
C GLN A 7 -1.73 4.78 -3.94
N LEU A 8 -2.28 4.12 -2.91
CA LEU A 8 -1.71 3.96 -1.57
C LEU A 8 -1.56 5.28 -0.80
N ARG A 9 -2.29 6.32 -1.20
CA ARG A 9 -2.26 7.63 -0.54
C ARG A 9 -3.24 7.64 0.62
N VAL A 10 -2.84 8.29 1.71
CA VAL A 10 -3.72 8.47 2.87
C VAL A 10 -4.78 9.52 2.53
N LYS A 11 -6.05 9.15 2.61
CA LYS A 11 -7.15 10.06 2.30
C LYS A 11 -7.15 11.25 3.26
N GLY A 12 -7.17 12.46 2.70
CA GLY A 12 -7.15 13.71 3.48
C GLY A 12 -5.77 14.17 3.95
N VAL A 13 -4.69 13.49 3.56
CA VAL A 13 -3.31 13.89 3.90
C VAL A 13 -2.48 14.05 2.63
N THR A 14 -1.83 15.20 2.49
CA THR A 14 -0.98 15.49 1.33
C THR A 14 0.41 14.90 1.51
N GLY A 15 0.95 14.28 0.45
CA GLY A 15 2.34 13.80 0.44
C GLY A 15 2.60 12.52 1.26
N LEU A 16 1.57 11.86 1.80
CA LEU A 16 1.71 10.65 2.60
C LEU A 16 1.15 9.42 1.89
N ARG A 17 1.96 8.36 1.83
CA ARG A 17 1.57 7.02 1.40
C ARG A 17 1.90 6.00 2.49
N VAL A 18 1.13 4.92 2.56
CA VAL A 18 1.38 3.79 3.46
C VAL A 18 1.42 2.51 2.65
N VAL A 19 2.49 1.74 2.79
CA VAL A 19 2.67 0.44 2.13
C VAL A 19 3.29 -0.57 3.09
N ASP A 20 2.44 -1.17 3.90
CA ASP A 20 2.76 -2.26 4.83
C ASP A 20 1.53 -3.18 4.95
N ALA A 21 1.53 -4.06 5.96
CA ALA A 21 0.40 -4.96 6.19
C ALA A 21 -0.92 -4.25 6.53
N SER A 22 -0.87 -3.02 7.07
CA SER A 22 -2.07 -2.23 7.39
C SER A 22 -2.84 -1.75 6.15
N ALA A 23 -2.18 -1.72 4.98
CA ALA A 23 -2.81 -1.38 3.72
C ALA A 23 -3.71 -2.50 3.17
N MET A 24 -3.56 -3.73 3.66
CA MET A 24 -4.36 -4.88 3.24
C MET A 24 -5.73 -4.89 3.95
N PRO A 25 -6.85 -4.98 3.22
CA PRO A 25 -8.18 -5.07 3.86
C PRO A 25 -8.38 -6.40 4.61
N LYS A 26 -7.65 -7.45 4.21
CA LYS A 26 -7.62 -8.76 4.85
C LYS A 26 -6.27 -9.40 4.59
N LEU A 27 -5.72 -10.09 5.59
CA LEU A 27 -4.48 -10.84 5.43
C LEU A 27 -4.66 -12.03 4.48
N PRO A 28 -3.67 -12.30 3.61
CA PRO A 28 -3.68 -13.48 2.75
C PRO A 28 -3.47 -14.76 3.58
N ALA A 29 -3.88 -15.91 3.05
CA ALA A 29 -3.67 -17.23 3.68
C ALA A 29 -2.23 -17.77 3.49
N VAL A 30 -1.27 -16.89 3.25
CA VAL A 30 0.16 -17.18 3.07
C VAL A 30 0.97 -16.19 3.88
N ASN A 31 2.29 -16.41 4.00
CA ASN A 31 3.18 -15.49 4.72
C ASN A 31 3.03 -14.04 4.17
N PRO A 32 2.63 -13.05 4.99
CA PRO A 32 2.40 -11.68 4.53
C PRO A 32 3.66 -10.98 4.01
N ASN A 33 4.85 -11.44 4.39
CA ASN A 33 6.12 -10.80 4.04
C ASN A 33 6.24 -10.65 2.51
N ILE A 34 6.05 -11.72 1.75
CA ILE A 34 6.14 -11.64 0.27
C ILE A 34 5.09 -10.70 -0.32
N THR A 35 3.88 -10.68 0.27
CA THR A 35 2.79 -9.81 -0.22
C THR A 35 3.13 -8.34 0.02
N VAL A 36 3.65 -8.01 1.20
CA VAL A 36 4.09 -6.65 1.54
C VAL A 36 5.26 -6.22 0.64
N MET A 37 6.26 -7.10 0.42
CA MET A 37 7.37 -6.79 -0.48
C MET A 37 6.88 -6.51 -1.92
N THR A 38 5.97 -7.32 -2.46
CA THR A 38 5.41 -7.08 -3.80
C THR A 38 4.57 -5.80 -3.87
N MET A 39 3.80 -5.49 -2.83
CA MET A 39 3.07 -4.21 -2.73
C MET A 39 4.03 -3.02 -2.67
N ALA A 40 5.15 -3.14 -1.95
CA ALA A 40 6.17 -2.11 -1.84
C ALA A 40 6.84 -1.81 -3.20
N GLU A 41 7.17 -2.85 -3.98
CA GLU A 41 7.66 -2.69 -5.36
C GLU A 41 6.66 -1.91 -6.22
N LYS A 42 5.37 -2.29 -6.17
CA LYS A 42 4.34 -1.56 -6.91
C LYS A 42 4.20 -0.10 -6.44
N CYS A 43 4.34 0.15 -5.14
CA CYS A 43 4.31 1.50 -4.58
C CYS A 43 5.51 2.33 -5.07
N ALA A 44 6.69 1.74 -5.18
CA ALA A 44 7.87 2.40 -5.71
C ALA A 44 7.65 2.86 -7.16
N ASP A 45 7.01 2.04 -8.00
CA ASP A 45 6.62 2.44 -9.35
C ASP A 45 5.61 3.60 -9.35
N LEU A 46 4.60 3.55 -8.47
CA LEU A 46 3.61 4.62 -8.32
C LEU A 46 4.22 5.93 -7.82
N ILE A 47 5.30 5.88 -7.05
CA ILE A 47 6.05 7.06 -6.61
C ILE A 47 6.91 7.60 -7.76
N ARG A 48 7.59 6.72 -8.51
CA ARG A 48 8.44 7.11 -9.64
C ARG A 48 7.67 7.76 -10.79
N THR A 49 6.41 7.36 -10.99
CA THR A 49 5.56 7.82 -12.09
C THR A 49 4.61 8.97 -11.73
N ALA A 50 4.61 9.42 -10.47
CA ALA A 50 3.80 10.53 -9.98
C ALA A 50 4.51 11.87 -10.11
#